data_AF-A0A2M8FU81-F1
#
_entry.id   AF-A0A2M8FU81-F1
#
_cell.length_a   1.000
_cell.length_b   1.000
_cell.length_c   1.000
_cell.angle_alpha   90.00
_cell.angle_beta   90.00
_cell.angle_gamma   90.00
#
_symmetry.space_group_name_H-M   'P 1'
#
loop_
_entity.id
_entity.type
_entity.pdbx_description
1 polymer ?
#
loop_
_entity_poly.entity_id
_entity_poly.type
_entity_poly.pdbx_seq_one_letter_code
_entity_poly.pdbx_strand_id
1 'polypeptide(L)' 'ELQNPYQTMSLQIYNVLGEKVIQHKNINEIDIDLSNSPKGIYFVKVYDGTKIYTQKIVVQ' A
#
# COMPACT_ATOMS: atom_id res chain seq x y z
N GLU A 1 -22.36 0.99 -7.45
CA GLU A 1 -21.59 0.23 -8.45
C GLU A 1 -21.24 -1.12 -7.82
N LEU A 2 -21.52 -2.23 -8.51
CA LEU A 2 -21.22 -3.57 -7.99
C LEU A 2 -19.74 -3.86 -8.26
N GLN A 3 -18.95 -4.07 -7.22
CA GLN A 3 -17.53 -4.43 -7.37
C GLN A 3 -17.40 -5.77 -8.10
N ASN A 4 -16.55 -5.82 -9.12
CA ASN A 4 -16.25 -7.04 -9.86
C ASN A 4 -15.44 -7.99 -8.96
N PRO A 5 -15.93 -9.20 -8.63
CA PRO A 5 -15.28 -10.12 -7.69
C PRO A 5 -13.91 -10.63 -8.16
N TYR A 6 -13.53 -10.37 -9.42
CA TYR A 6 -12.24 -10.75 -9.98
C TYR A 6 -11.17 -9.66 -9.92
N GLN A 7 -11.55 -8.44 -9.52
CA GLN A 7 -10.64 -7.31 -9.49
C GLN A 7 -10.09 -7.11 -8.06
N THR A 8 -9.08 -7.91 -7.72
CA THR A 8 -8.42 -7.84 -6.41
C THR A 8 -7.53 -6.59 -6.33
N MET A 9 -8.02 -5.55 -5.64
CA MET A 9 -7.16 -4.46 -5.20
C MET A 9 -6.16 -4.97 -4.15
N SER A 10 -4.91 -4.53 -4.24
CA SER A 10 -3.89 -4.87 -3.24
C SER A 10 -3.00 -3.69 -2.93
N LEU A 11 -2.48 -3.66 -1.72
CA LEU A 11 -1.58 -2.62 -1.25
C LEU A 11 -0.30 -3.26 -0.70
N GLN A 12 0.82 -2.63 -0.99
CA GLN A 12 2.14 -3.02 -0.51
C GLN A 12 2.88 -1.77 -0.07
N ILE A 13 3.53 -1.81 1.08
CA ILE A 13 4.40 -0.72 1.55
C ILE A 13 5.82 -1.24 1.64
N TYR A 14 6.75 -0.45 1.13
CA TYR A 14 8.18 -0.73 1.15
C TYR A 14 8.92 0.37 1.91
N ASN A 15 9.98 0.02 2.64
CA ASN A 15 10.91 1.01 3.18
C ASN A 15 11.90 1.49 2.09
N VAL A 16 12.78 2.43 2.45
CA VAL A 16 13.78 3.00 1.52
C VAL A 16 14.79 1.97 0.99
N LEU A 17 15.00 0.86 1.71
CA LEU A 17 15.88 -0.24 1.28
C LEU A 17 15.19 -1.18 0.28
N GLY A 18 13.90 -0.98 0.01
CA GLY A 18 13.10 -1.85 -0.86
C GLY A 18 12.54 -3.08 -0.14
N GLU A 19 12.64 -3.15 1.19
CA GLU A 19 12.05 -4.23 1.97
C GLU A 19 10.54 -4.00 2.11
N LYS A 20 9.76 -5.06 1.90
CA LYS A 20 8.30 -5.00 2.05
C LYS A 20 7.94 -5.07 3.53
N VAL A 21 7.31 -4.02 4.05
CA VAL A 21 6.93 -3.92 5.47
C VAL A 21 5.46 -4.23 5.71
N ILE A 22 4.58 -3.94 4.75
CA ILE A 22 3.13 -4.19 4.86
C ILE A 22 2.61 -4.74 3.53
N GLN A 23 1.66 -5.68 3.60
CA GLN A 23 0.95 -6.20 2.43
C GLN A 23 -0.51 -6.52 2.78
N HIS A 24 -1.44 -6.01 1.97
CA HIS A 24 -2.85 -6.33 2.03
C HIS A 24 -3.37 -6.69 0.63
N LYS A 25 -4.35 -7.61 0.57
CA LYS A 25 -5.01 -8.05 -0.66
C LYS A 25 -6.52 -7.95 -0.47
N ASN A 26 -7.25 -7.83 -1.58
CA ASN A 26 -8.71 -7.68 -1.60
C ASN A 26 -9.17 -6.51 -0.73
N ILE A 27 -8.45 -5.39 -0.82
CA ILE A 27 -8.80 -4.17 -0.08
C ILE A 27 -9.84 -3.36 -0.85
N ASN A 28 -10.77 -2.77 -0.12
CA ASN A 28 -11.68 -1.76 -0.64
C ASN A 28 -11.34 -0.39 -0.05
N GLU A 29 -11.15 -0.36 1.26
CA GLU A 29 -10.69 0.78 2.04
C GLU A 29 -9.78 0.23 3.15
N ILE A 30 -8.72 0.97 3.47
CA ILE A 30 -7.78 0.57 4.53
C ILE A 30 -7.11 1.79 5.15
N ASP A 31 -7.14 1.84 6.47
CA ASP A 31 -6.34 2.76 7.27
C ASP A 31 -5.04 2.09 7.68
N ILE A 32 -3.93 2.80 7.50
CA ILE A 32 -2.59 2.31 7.85
C ILE A 32 -1.97 3.30 8.81
N ASP A 33 -1.76 2.83 10.05
CA ASP A 33 -1.03 3.58 11.05
C ASP A 33 0.47 3.30 10.95
N LEU A 34 1.25 4.35 10.64
CA LEU A 34 2.70 4.32 10.60
C LEU A 34 3.34 5.02 11.81
N SER A 35 2.57 5.40 12.84
CA SER A 35 3.04 6.16 14.01
C SER A 35 4.18 5.47 14.76
N ASN A 36 4.17 4.13 14.79
CA ASN A 36 5.19 3.31 15.45
C ASN A 36 6.28 2.80 14.47
N SER A 37 6.22 3.19 13.20
CA SER A 37 7.23 2.82 12.21
C SER A 37 8.48 3.70 12.36
N PRO A 38 9.68 3.18 12.04
CA PRO A 38 10.89 3.99 12.00
C PRO A 38 10.72 5.25 11.14
N LYS A 39 11.27 6.36 11.61
CA LYS A 39 11.32 7.60 10.84
C LYS A 39 12.05 7.38 9.53
N GLY A 40 11.52 7.90 8.43
CA GLY A 40 12.11 7.68 7.12
C GLY A 40 11.10 7.73 5.97
N ILE A 41 11.55 7.22 4.82
CA ILE A 41 10.78 7.22 3.58
C ILE A 41 10.17 5.83 3.35
N TYR A 42 8.88 5.84 3.01
CA TYR A 42 8.12 4.67 2.62
C TYR A 42 7.50 4.86 1.24
N PHE A 43 7.40 3.77 0.49
CA PHE A 43 6.74 3.72 -0.81
C PHE A 43 5.50 2.84 -0.71
N VAL A 44 4.33 3.45 -0.83
CA VAL A 44 3.05 2.77 -0.90
C VAL A 44 2.75 2.46 -2.35
N LYS A 45 2.50 1.18 -2.66
CA LYS A 45 2.08 0.70 -3.96
C LYS A 45 0.67 0.15 -3.86
N VAL A 46 -0.24 0.65 -4.68
CA VAL A 46 -1.60 0.14 -4.81
C VAL A 46 -1.77 -0.45 -6.20
N TYR A 47 -2.20 -1.70 -6.28
CA TYR A 47 -2.56 -2.36 -7.52
C TYR A 47 -4.08 -2.47 -7.61
N ASP A 48 -4.69 -1.97 -8.68
CA ASP A 48 -6.15 -1.97 -8.90
C ASP A 48 -6.66 -3.13 -9.76
N GLY A 49 -5.82 -4.15 -10.01
CA GLY A 49 -6.10 -5.21 -10.97
C GLY A 49 -5.61 -4.91 -12.39
N THR A 50 -5.21 -3.67 -12.68
CA THR A 50 -4.72 -3.25 -14.01
C THR A 50 -3.46 -2.39 -13.97
N LYS A 51 -3.36 -1.49 -12.98
CA LYS A 51 -2.30 -0.49 -12.85
C LYS A 51 -1.73 -0.52 -11.45
N ILE A 52 -0.48 -0.07 -11.35
CA ILE A 52 0.19 0.17 -10.08
C ILE A 52 0.34 1.67 -9.87
N TYR A 53 -0.21 2.18 -8.79
CA TYR A 53 0.00 3.54 -8.29
C TYR A 53 1.09 3.49 -7.23
N THR A 54 2.02 4.43 -7.25
CA THR A 54 3.09 4.52 -6.24
C THR A 54 3.08 5.90 -5.62
N GLN A 55 3.03 5.95 -4.29
CA GLN A 55 3.10 7.18 -3.50
C GLN A 55 4.24 7.12 -2.50
N LYS A 56 5.00 8.20 -2.39
CA LYS A 56 6.03 8.37 -1.37
C LYS A 56 5.41 9.01 -0.12
N ILE A 57 5.72 8.45 1.05
CA ILE A 57 5.35 8.98 2.37
C ILE A 57 6.63 9.20 3.17
N VAL A 58 6.66 10.28 3.96
CA VAL A 58 7.74 10.58 4.90
C VAL A 58 7.17 10.52 6.32
N VAL A 59 7.72 9.65 7.16
CA VAL A 59 7.39 9.53 8.58
C VAL A 59 8.45 10.31 9.38
N GLN A 60 8.01 11.21 10.27
CA GLN A 60 8.85 12.18 10.98
C GLN A 60 8.96 11.97 12.48
#